data_AF-F7S033-F1
#
_entry.id   AF-F7S033-F1
#
_cell.length_a   1.000
_cell.length_b   1.000
_cell.length_c   1.000
_cell.angle_alpha   90.00
_cell.angle_beta   90.00
_cell.angle_gamma   90.00
#
_symmetry.space_group_name_H-M   'P 1'
#
loop_
_entity.id
_entity.type
_entity.pdbx_description
1 polymer ?
#
loop_
_entity_poly.entity_id
_entity_poly.type
_entity_poly.pdbx_seq_one_letter_code
_entity_poly.pdbx_strand_id
1 'polypeptide(L)'
;MIAVVLVLINLTTVILLSSIEDGLQTWRLSQHDLQLARAWRAADSARFYALSQFQQGLPIPITVNLPSGWQVLLERRSVNCSEAPIDKVSARTSGGTTKTANNAVKNADEEPLEYQCWHMSIDVQQPSYQIRVVQNLWLIEDQYGVRAWLRGI
;
A
#
# COMPACT_ATOMS: atom_id res chain seq x y z
N MET A 1 4.79 47.81 43.59
CA MET A 1 3.78 47.31 42.62
C MET A 1 4.34 47.07 41.22
N ILE A 2 5.17 47.96 40.66
CA ILE A 2 5.71 47.83 39.28
C ILE A 2 6.47 46.51 39.04
N ALA A 3 7.30 46.06 39.98
CA ALA A 3 8.04 44.79 39.86
C ALA A 3 7.13 43.55 39.77
N VAL A 4 6.03 43.53 40.54
CA VAL A 4 5.07 42.41 40.53
C VAL A 4 4.31 42.37 39.21
N VAL A 5 3.95 43.54 38.68
CA VAL A 5 3.29 43.65 37.37
C VAL A 5 4.22 43.17 36.25
N LEU A 6 5.51 43.55 36.28
CA LEU A 6 6.49 43.06 35.31
C LEU A 6 6.69 41.54 35.38
N VAL A 7 6.76 40.97 36.59
CA VAL A 7 6.87 39.52 36.77
C VAL A 7 5.63 38.80 36.25
N LEU A 8 4.43 39.32 36.56
CA LEU A 8 3.18 38.72 36.07
C LEU A 8 3.06 38.78 34.55
N ILE A 9 3.44 39.91 33.93
CA ILE A 9 3.43 40.04 32.46
C ILE A 9 4.44 39.06 31.83
N ASN A 10 5.65 38.97 32.37
CA ASN A 10 6.66 38.03 31.84
C ASN A 10 6.24 36.56 32.05
N LEU A 11 5.54 36.25 33.15
CA LEU A 11 5.06 34.90 33.39
C LEU A 11 3.90 34.54 32.43
N THR A 12 2.95 35.44 32.21
CA THR A 12 1.82 35.19 31.30
C THR A 12 2.26 35.09 29.85
N THR A 13 3.24 35.88 29.41
CA THR A 13 3.79 35.78 28.06
C THR A 13 4.48 34.43 27.84
N VAL A 14 5.29 33.97 28.80
CA VAL A 14 5.95 32.65 28.72
C VAL A 14 4.94 31.52 28.66
N ILE A 15 3.90 31.56 29.49
CA ILE A 15 2.83 30.54 29.48
C ILE A 15 2.09 30.53 28.13
N LEU A 16 1.70 31.71 27.62
CA LEU A 16 1.02 31.83 26.33
C LEU A 16 1.87 31.31 25.18
N LEU A 17 3.16 31.68 25.13
CA LEU A 17 4.09 31.22 24.09
C LEU A 17 4.25 29.69 24.11
N SER A 18 4.44 29.09 25.30
CA SER A 18 4.55 27.63 25.43
C SER A 18 3.28 26.90 24.94
N SER A 19 2.11 27.40 25.31
CA SER A 19 0.83 26.79 24.91
C SER A 19 0.58 26.83 23.40
N ILE A 20 1.06 27.89 22.73
CA ILE A 20 0.96 28.04 21.28
C ILE A 20 1.92 27.09 20.58
N GLU A 21 3.15 26.95 21.06
CA GLU A 21 4.13 26.00 20.51
C GLU A 21 3.62 24.56 20.59
N ASP A 22 3.10 24.16 21.76
CA ASP A 22 2.51 22.83 21.95
C ASP A 22 1.28 22.61 21.05
N GLY A 23 0.43 23.63 20.91
CA GLY A 23 -0.73 23.60 20.01
C GLY A 23 -0.34 23.47 18.53
N LEU A 24 0.72 24.15 18.10
CA LEU A 24 1.22 24.07 16.72
C LEU A 24 1.88 22.72 16.42
N GLN A 25 2.61 22.14 17.37
CA GLN A 25 3.21 20.82 17.20
C GLN A 25 2.14 19.73 17.07
N THR A 26 1.12 19.74 17.93
CA THR A 26 -0.01 18.80 17.87
C THR A 26 -0.83 18.95 16.58
N TRP A 27 -1.03 20.18 16.11
CA TRP A 27 -1.68 20.42 14.82
C TRP A 27 -0.88 19.86 13.64
N ARG A 28 0.44 20.07 13.61
CA ARG A 28 1.30 19.53 12.54
C ARG A 28 1.31 18.00 12.53
N LEU A 29 1.41 17.38 13.70
CA LEU A 29 1.33 15.92 13.85
C LEU A 29 -0.01 15.38 13.30
N SER A 30 -1.13 15.99 13.69
CA SER A 30 -2.45 15.55 13.23
C SER A 30 -2.67 15.74 11.71
N GLN A 31 -2.11 16.78 11.10
CA GLN A 31 -2.14 16.94 9.65
C GLN A 31 -1.31 15.88 8.93
N HIS A 32 -0.14 15.53 9.46
CA HIS A 32 0.69 14.49 8.88
C HIS A 32 0.00 13.12 8.91
N ASP A 33 -0.58 12.75 10.06
CA ASP A 33 -1.33 11.49 10.21
C ASP A 33 -2.51 11.40 9.25
N LEU A 34 -3.21 12.51 9.02
CA LEU A 34 -4.32 12.58 8.09
C LEU A 34 -3.87 12.38 6.64
N GLN A 35 -2.73 12.95 6.23
CA GLN A 35 -2.20 12.73 4.89
C GLN A 35 -1.65 11.30 4.73
N LEU A 36 -1.03 10.73 5.76
CA LEU A 36 -0.60 9.34 5.77
C LEU A 36 -1.80 8.40 5.61
N ALA A 37 -2.90 8.65 6.34
CA ALA A 37 -4.13 7.88 6.19
C ALA A 37 -4.75 7.99 4.80
N ARG A 38 -4.63 9.15 4.14
CA ARG A 38 -5.04 9.32 2.73
C ARG A 38 -4.13 8.56 1.78
N ALA A 39 -2.82 8.56 2.02
CA ALA A 39 -1.85 7.80 1.24
C ALA A 39 -2.15 6.31 1.27
N TRP A 40 -2.46 5.75 2.45
CA TRP A 40 -2.84 4.35 2.59
C TRP A 40 -4.13 4.02 1.84
N ARG A 41 -5.16 4.86 1.95
CA ARG A 41 -6.42 4.67 1.20
C ARG A 41 -6.20 4.75 -0.32
N ALA A 42 -5.37 5.68 -0.77
CA ALA A 42 -4.98 5.80 -2.17
C ALA A 42 -4.28 4.53 -2.67
N ALA A 43 -3.32 4.01 -1.92
CA ALA A 43 -2.62 2.76 -2.22
C ALA A 43 -3.57 1.56 -2.28
N ASP A 44 -4.48 1.45 -1.32
CA ASP A 44 -5.47 0.38 -1.31
C ASP A 44 -6.42 0.47 -2.52
N SER A 45 -6.88 1.68 -2.88
CA SER A 45 -7.72 1.87 -4.06
C SER A 45 -7.01 1.49 -5.36
N ALA A 46 -5.75 1.90 -5.51
CA ALA A 46 -4.92 1.54 -6.66
C ALA A 46 -4.69 0.03 -6.75
N ARG A 47 -4.47 -0.61 -5.60
CA ARG A 47 -4.36 -2.06 -5.49
C ARG A 47 -5.63 -2.76 -5.95
N PHE A 48 -6.80 -2.36 -5.44
CA PHE A 48 -8.07 -2.98 -5.85
C PHE A 48 -8.31 -2.82 -7.35
N TYR A 49 -8.02 -1.64 -7.89
CA TYR A 49 -8.12 -1.39 -9.31
C TYR A 49 -7.17 -2.30 -10.12
N ALA A 50 -5.88 -2.35 -9.78
CA ALA A 50 -4.89 -3.18 -10.48
C ALA A 50 -5.24 -4.68 -10.41
N LEU A 51 -5.72 -5.16 -9.27
CA LEU A 51 -6.16 -6.55 -9.10
C LEU A 51 -7.41 -6.85 -9.93
N SER A 52 -8.36 -5.92 -10.01
CA SER A 52 -9.56 -6.12 -10.85
C SER A 52 -9.22 -6.21 -12.34
N GLN A 53 -8.29 -5.38 -12.83
CA GLN A 53 -7.77 -5.47 -14.20
C GLN A 53 -7.07 -6.80 -14.43
N PHE A 54 -6.21 -7.23 -13.49
CA PHE A 54 -5.54 -8.52 -13.57
C PHE A 54 -6.53 -9.67 -13.65
N GLN A 55 -7.52 -9.73 -12.76
CA GLN A 55 -8.57 -10.76 -12.80
C GLN A 55 -9.29 -10.81 -14.15
N GLN A 56 -9.59 -9.66 -14.74
CA GLN A 56 -10.24 -9.56 -16.05
C GLN A 56 -9.31 -9.83 -17.23
N GLY A 57 -7.99 -9.95 -17.01
CA GLY A 57 -7.00 -10.16 -18.07
C GLY A 57 -6.72 -8.89 -18.87
N LEU A 58 -7.08 -7.75 -18.31
CA LEU A 58 -6.89 -6.43 -18.92
C LEU A 58 -5.50 -5.88 -18.55
N PRO A 59 -4.93 -5.01 -19.41
CA PRO A 59 -3.67 -4.37 -19.11
C PRO A 59 -3.80 -3.46 -17.87
N ILE A 60 -2.84 -3.60 -16.95
CA ILE A 60 -2.72 -2.71 -15.79
C ILE A 60 -2.03 -1.42 -16.26
N PRO A 61 -2.64 -0.24 -16.10
CA PRO A 61 -2.00 1.01 -16.52
C PRO A 61 -0.79 1.30 -15.64
N ILE A 62 0.26 1.87 -16.24
CA ILE A 62 1.52 2.17 -15.56
C ILE A 62 1.37 3.35 -14.58
N THR A 63 0.49 4.29 -14.91
CA THR A 63 0.23 5.46 -14.08
C THR A 63 -1.27 5.65 -13.85
N VAL A 64 -1.63 5.96 -12.61
CA VAL A 64 -2.99 6.33 -12.23
C VAL A 64 -2.93 7.67 -11.50
N ASN A 65 -3.53 8.69 -12.11
CA ASN A 65 -3.66 9.99 -11.48
C ASN A 65 -4.87 9.99 -10.56
N LEU A 66 -4.63 10.15 -9.26
CA LEU A 66 -5.69 10.24 -8.28
C LEU A 66 -6.04 11.72 -8.04
N PRO A 67 -7.26 12.00 -7.54
CA PRO A 67 -7.63 13.35 -7.12
C PRO A 67 -6.63 13.92 -6.10
N SER A 68 -6.55 15.25 -5.97
CA SER A 68 -5.70 15.95 -4.99
C SER A 68 -4.17 15.83 -5.16
N GLY A 69 -3.71 15.58 -6.40
CA GLY A 69 -2.29 15.61 -6.75
C GLY A 69 -1.50 14.39 -6.32
N TRP A 70 -2.18 13.30 -5.98
CA TRP A 70 -1.56 12.00 -5.73
C TRP A 70 -1.22 11.32 -7.05
N GLN A 71 0.02 10.84 -7.15
CA GLN A 71 0.50 10.07 -8.29
C GLN A 71 0.68 8.63 -7.86
N VAL A 72 0.15 7.71 -8.66
CA VAL A 72 0.37 6.28 -8.47
C VAL A 72 1.15 5.74 -9.66
N LEU A 73 2.28 5.12 -9.38
CA LEU A 73 3.06 4.36 -10.33
C LEU A 73 2.84 2.87 -10.05
N LEU A 74 2.46 2.13 -11.09
CA LEU A 74 2.25 0.69 -11.07
C LEU A 74 3.29 0.06 -11.99
N GLU A 75 4.21 -0.71 -11.43
CA GLU A 75 5.18 -1.47 -12.22
C GLU A 75 4.91 -2.96 -12.07
N ARG A 76 4.83 -3.67 -13.20
CA ARG A 76 4.67 -5.13 -13.23
C ARG A 76 5.89 -5.74 -13.91
N ARG A 77 6.61 -6.59 -13.18
CA ARG A 77 7.81 -7.29 -13.65
C ARG A 77 7.57 -8.79 -13.66
N SER A 78 7.91 -9.47 -14.75
CA SER A 78 7.92 -10.94 -14.79
C SER A 78 9.07 -11.47 -13.92
N VAL A 79 8.77 -12.48 -13.13
CA VAL A 79 9.70 -13.09 -12.16
C VAL A 79 9.56 -14.60 -12.22
N ASN A 80 10.62 -15.31 -11.85
CA ASN A 80 10.55 -16.76 -11.75
C ASN A 80 9.60 -17.14 -10.61
N CYS A 81 8.70 -18.09 -10.86
CA CYS A 81 7.73 -18.50 -9.84
C CYS A 81 8.39 -19.09 -8.58
N SER A 82 9.61 -19.62 -8.69
CA SER A 82 10.41 -20.08 -7.53
C SER A 82 10.74 -18.97 -6.53
N GLU A 83 10.73 -17.70 -6.94
CA GLU A 83 10.96 -16.54 -6.08
C GLU A 83 9.69 -16.07 -5.37
N ALA A 84 8.52 -16.49 -5.85
CA ALA A 84 7.26 -16.17 -5.21
C ALA A 84 7.15 -16.92 -3.88
N PRO A 85 6.59 -16.31 -2.83
CA PRO A 85 6.29 -17.01 -1.58
C PRO A 85 5.11 -17.98 -1.81
N ILE A 86 5.40 -19.11 -2.48
CA ILE A 86 4.41 -20.12 -2.90
C ILE A 86 3.73 -20.79 -1.70
N ASP A 87 4.38 -20.79 -0.53
CA ASP A 87 3.91 -21.44 0.71
C ASP A 87 2.49 -21.03 1.17
N LYS A 88 1.91 -19.96 0.62
CA LYS A 88 0.59 -19.42 1.00
C LYS A 88 -0.31 -19.04 -0.17
N VAL A 89 -0.11 -19.57 -1.37
CA VAL A 89 -1.06 -19.31 -2.49
C VAL A 89 -2.33 -20.14 -2.27
N SER A 90 -3.25 -19.65 -1.45
CA SER A 90 -4.66 -20.06 -1.59
C SER A 90 -5.20 -19.32 -2.81
N ALA A 91 -5.21 -19.96 -3.98
CA ALA A 91 -5.95 -19.41 -5.11
C ALA A 91 -7.43 -19.45 -4.70
N ARG A 92 -7.97 -18.31 -4.25
CA ARG A 92 -9.41 -18.14 -4.09
C ARG A 92 -9.99 -18.00 -5.49
N THR A 93 -10.40 -19.12 -6.07
CA THR A 93 -11.27 -19.11 -7.25
C THR A 93 -12.60 -18.44 -6.88
N SER A 94 -13.27 -17.79 -7.83
CA SER A 94 -14.55 -17.09 -7.62
C SER A 94 -15.74 -18.01 -7.31
N GLY A 95 -15.49 -19.25 -6.87
CA GLY A 95 -16.49 -20.27 -6.52
C GLY A 95 -16.23 -20.99 -5.20
N GLY A 96 -15.38 -20.44 -4.32
CA GLY A 96 -15.25 -20.95 -2.94
C GLY A 96 -14.39 -22.22 -2.77
N THR A 97 -13.70 -22.69 -3.81
CA THR A 97 -12.71 -23.76 -3.66
C THR A 97 -11.30 -23.17 -3.66
N THR A 98 -10.67 -23.20 -2.49
CA THR A 98 -9.26 -22.88 -2.32
C THR A 98 -8.45 -24.08 -2.80
N LYS A 99 -8.06 -24.10 -4.08
CA LYS A 99 -6.94 -24.95 -4.50
C LYS A 99 -5.68 -24.26 -4.01
N THR A 100 -5.18 -24.71 -2.86
CA THR A 100 -3.88 -24.31 -2.33
C THR A 100 -2.79 -24.80 -3.28
N ALA A 101 -1.92 -23.91 -3.75
CA ALA A 101 -0.79 -24.27 -4.62
C ALA A 101 0.21 -25.23 -3.93
N ASN A 102 0.10 -25.45 -2.62
CA ASN A 102 0.88 -26.46 -1.90
C ASN A 102 0.60 -27.90 -2.34
N ASN A 103 -0.51 -28.16 -3.05
CA ASN A 103 -0.78 -29.50 -3.61
C ASN A 103 -0.12 -29.74 -4.97
N ALA A 104 0.42 -28.70 -5.64
CA ALA A 104 1.15 -28.89 -6.90
C ALA A 104 2.61 -29.33 -6.71
N VAL A 105 3.15 -29.25 -5.48
CA VAL A 105 4.53 -29.66 -5.16
C VAL A 105 4.59 -31.04 -4.47
N LYS A 106 3.44 -31.68 -4.20
CA LYS A 106 3.38 -32.98 -3.48
C LYS A 106 2.61 -34.11 -4.16
N ASN A 107 2.12 -33.91 -5.38
CA ASN A 107 1.62 -35.02 -6.20
C ASN A 107 2.62 -35.25 -7.34
N ALA A 108 3.53 -36.19 -7.14
CA ALA A 108 4.59 -36.53 -8.09
C ALA A 108 4.09 -37.26 -9.37
N ASP A 109 2.77 -37.40 -9.53
CA ASP A 109 2.13 -38.23 -10.57
C ASP A 109 1.18 -37.44 -11.50
N GLU A 110 1.09 -36.11 -11.36
CA GLU A 110 0.32 -35.24 -12.26
C GLU A 110 1.27 -34.26 -12.97
N GLU A 111 1.07 -34.02 -14.27
CA GLU A 111 1.93 -33.17 -15.10
C GLU A 111 2.26 -31.83 -14.43
N PRO A 112 3.48 -31.28 -14.60
CA PRO A 112 3.87 -30.02 -13.97
C PRO A 112 2.94 -28.91 -14.46
N LEU A 113 2.13 -28.37 -13.56
CA LEU A 113 1.31 -27.19 -13.82
C LEU A 113 2.24 -26.01 -14.10
N GLU A 114 2.19 -25.45 -15.31
CA GLU A 114 2.96 -24.26 -15.65
C GLU A 114 2.28 -23.02 -15.04
N TYR A 115 3.07 -22.25 -14.28
CA TYR A 115 2.63 -21.00 -13.67
C TYR A 115 3.41 -19.82 -14.24
N GLN A 116 2.70 -18.72 -14.49
CA GLN A 116 3.30 -17.43 -14.80
C GLN A 116 3.20 -16.52 -13.57
N CYS A 117 4.33 -15.95 -13.18
CA CYS A 117 4.42 -15.11 -11.99
C CYS A 117 4.93 -13.71 -12.34
N TRP A 118 4.33 -12.72 -11.68
CA TRP A 118 4.75 -11.32 -11.75
C TRP A 118 4.87 -10.73 -10.36
N HIS A 119 5.85 -9.86 -10.18
CA HIS A 119 5.93 -8.96 -9.07
C HIS A 119 5.35 -7.61 -9.49
N MET A 120 4.42 -7.08 -8.69
CA MET A 120 3.80 -5.79 -8.91
C MET A 120 4.13 -4.85 -7.74
N SER A 121 4.75 -3.72 -8.05
CA SER A 121 4.94 -2.62 -7.10
C SER A 121 3.90 -1.53 -7.37
N ILE A 122 3.31 -1.04 -6.28
CA ILE A 122 2.39 0.09 -6.27
C ILE A 122 3.05 1.18 -5.45
N ASP A 123 3.46 2.25 -6.11
CA ASP A 123 4.11 3.39 -5.48
C ASP A 123 3.19 4.60 -5.53
N VAL A 124 2.72 5.04 -4.37
CA VAL A 124 1.83 6.17 -4.20
C VAL A 124 2.61 7.33 -3.59
N GLN A 125 2.66 8.45 -4.32
CA GLN A 125 3.43 9.62 -3.92
C GLN A 125 2.55 10.88 -3.86
N GLN A 126 2.78 11.70 -2.83
CA GLN A 126 2.31 13.08 -2.78
C GLN A 126 3.50 14.02 -2.59
N PRO A 127 4.03 14.59 -3.69
CA PRO A 127 5.24 15.40 -3.65
C PRO A 127 5.16 16.58 -2.66
N SER A 128 4.00 17.24 -2.57
CA SER A 128 3.81 18.42 -1.71
C SER A 128 3.97 18.14 -0.21
N TYR A 129 3.75 16.91 0.23
CA TYR A 129 3.84 16.52 1.63
C TYR A 129 4.96 15.50 1.90
N GLN A 130 5.78 15.18 0.87
CA GLN A 130 6.87 14.19 0.95
C GLN A 130 6.42 12.81 1.46
N ILE A 131 5.16 12.43 1.21
CA ILE A 131 4.63 11.13 1.62
C ILE A 131 4.76 10.16 0.45
N ARG A 132 5.32 8.99 0.74
CA ARG A 132 5.46 7.87 -0.19
C ARG A 132 5.01 6.58 0.50
N VAL A 133 4.09 5.87 -0.12
CA VAL A 133 3.63 4.55 0.32
C VAL A 133 3.87 3.57 -0.81
N VAL A 134 4.67 2.53 -0.54
CA VAL A 134 4.95 1.46 -1.50
C VAL A 134 4.30 0.18 -1.02
N GLN A 135 3.55 -0.48 -1.89
CA GLN A 135 2.98 -1.81 -1.64
C GLN A 135 3.49 -2.78 -2.71
N ASN A 136 3.86 -3.99 -2.27
CA ASN A 136 4.33 -5.05 -3.15
C ASN A 136 3.36 -6.22 -3.16
N LEU A 137 3.11 -6.77 -4.36
CA LEU A 137 2.13 -7.80 -4.62
C LEU A 137 2.72 -8.82 -5.59
N TRP A 138 2.36 -10.08 -5.38
CA TRP A 138 2.64 -11.15 -6.32
C TRP A 138 1.38 -11.47 -7.10
N LEU A 139 1.48 -11.55 -8.41
CA LEU A 139 0.42 -11.94 -9.33
C LEU A 139 0.79 -13.28 -9.93
N ILE A 140 -0.15 -14.21 -9.99
CA ILE A 140 0.07 -15.58 -10.47
C ILE A 140 -1.07 -15.93 -11.42
N GLU A 141 -0.73 -16.49 -12.57
CA GLU A 141 -1.67 -17.05 -13.54
C GLU A 141 -1.26 -18.50 -13.84
N ASP A 142 -2.21 -19.42 -13.82
CA ASP A 142 -1.97 -20.81 -14.23
C ASP A 142 -2.18 -21.01 -15.73
N GLN A 143 -1.77 -22.16 -16.24
CA GLN A 143 -1.98 -22.56 -17.63
C GLN A 143 -3.45 -22.61 -18.09
N TYR A 144 -4.41 -22.63 -17.16
CA TYR A 144 -5.85 -22.62 -17.44
C TYR A 144 -6.45 -21.20 -17.36
N GLY A 145 -5.64 -20.16 -17.16
CA GLY A 145 -6.06 -18.77 -17.04
C GLY A 145 -6.66 -18.40 -15.68
N VAL A 146 -6.50 -19.24 -14.66
CA VAL A 146 -6.87 -18.93 -13.28
C VAL A 146 -5.85 -17.96 -12.70
N ARG A 147 -6.36 -16.84 -12.19
CA ARG A 147 -5.56 -15.74 -11.68
C ARG A 147 -5.70 -15.61 -10.17
N ALA A 148 -4.56 -15.53 -9.48
CA ALA A 148 -4.45 -15.35 -8.05
C ALA A 148 -3.44 -14.25 -7.71
N TRP A 149 -3.52 -13.72 -6.49
CA TRP A 149 -2.55 -12.75 -5.99
C TRP A 149 -2.24 -12.96 -4.53
N LEU A 150 -1.03 -12.57 -4.14
CA LEU A 150 -0.56 -12.57 -2.76
C LEU A 150 0.02 -11.22 -2.38
N ARG A 151 -0.13 -10.84 -1.11
CA ARG A 151 0.53 -9.66 -0.56
C ARG A 151 1.99 -10.01 -0.29
N GLY A 152 2.93 -9.22 -0.83
CA GLY A 152 4.32 -9.29 -0.41
C GLY A 152 4.42 -8.89 1.06
N ILE A 153 5.16 -9.67 1.85
CA ILE A 153 5.51 -9.35 3.24
C ILE A 153 6.60 -8.29 3.23
#